data_AF-A0A645I028-F1
#
_entry.id   AF-A0A645I028-F1
#
_cell.length_a   1.000
_cell.length_b   1.000
_cell.length_c   1.000
_cell.angle_alpha   90.00
_cell.angle_beta   90.00
_cell.angle_gamma   90.00
#
_symmetry.space_group_name_H-M   'P 1'
#
loop_
_entity.id
_entity.type
_entity.pdbx_description
1 polymer ?
#
loop_
_entity_poly.entity_id
_entity_poly.type
_entity_poly.pdbx_seq_one_letter_code
_entity_poly.pdbx_strand_id
1 'polypeptide(L)' 'MSAVLPIIFGAGHTLGPIGMGKILNFTSIAGGWKLVGIICIIASAIMLSLEAWERKAHYTVVEEAK' A
#
# COMPACT_ATOMS: atom_id res chain seq x y z
N MET A 1 -3.09 -15.03 -15.26
CA MET A 1 -2.57 -13.88 -14.49
C MET A 1 -3.68 -13.38 -13.57
N SER A 2 -3.39 -13.12 -12.29
CA SER A 2 -4.41 -12.65 -11.35
C SER A 2 -4.92 -11.27 -11.77
N ALA A 3 -6.23 -11.13 -12.02
CA ALA A 3 -6.87 -9.90 -12.51
C ALA A 3 -6.74 -8.71 -11.54
N VAL A 4 -6.34 -8.99 -10.30
CA VAL A 4 -6.18 -8.01 -9.22
C VAL A 4 -5.01 -7.04 -9.50
N LEU A 5 -3.88 -7.52 -10.02
CA LEU A 5 -2.71 -6.67 -10.27
C LEU A 5 -3.01 -5.57 -11.31
N PRO A 6 -3.58 -5.86 -12.50
CA PRO A 6 -3.98 -4.82 -13.45
C PRO A 6 -4.95 -3.78 -12.86
N ILE A 7 -5.88 -4.20 -11.99
CA ILE A 7 -6.82 -3.28 -11.33
C ILE A 7 -6.08 -2.34 -10.39
N ILE A 8 -5.17 -2.85 -9.56
CA ILE A 8 -4.37 -2.03 -8.64
C ILE A 8 -3.51 -1.03 -9.41
N PHE A 9 -2.80 -1.48 -10.44
CA PHE A 9 -1.96 -0.58 -11.25
C PHE A 9 -2.78 0.45 -12.02
N GLY A 10 -3.90 0.04 -12.63
CA GLY A 10 -4.81 0.95 -13.34
C GLY A 10 -5.44 1.99 -12.41
N ALA A 11 -5.83 1.58 -11.21
CA ALA A 11 -6.32 2.49 -10.17
C ALA A 11 -5.23 3.47 -9.74
N GLY A 12 -3.99 3.00 -9.51
CA GLY A 12 -2.86 3.87 -9.16
C GLY A 12 -2.56 4.92 -10.23
N HIS A 13 -2.57 4.53 -11.51
CA HIS A 13 -2.35 5.44 -12.64
C HIS A 13 -3.45 6.48 -12.82
N THR A 14 -4.66 6.21 -12.34
CA THR A 14 -5.79 7.14 -12.44
C THR A 14 -5.91 8.02 -11.19
N LEU A 15 -5.94 7.39 -10.01
CA LEU A 15 -6.14 8.06 -8.73
C LEU A 15 -4.91 8.86 -8.30
N GLY A 16 -3.70 8.40 -8.63
CA GLY A 16 -2.45 9.08 -8.30
C GLY A 16 -2.41 10.51 -8.87
N PRO A 17 -2.53 10.71 -10.19
CA PRO A 17 -2.56 12.04 -10.80
C PRO A 17 -3.74 12.91 -10.33
N ILE A 18 -4.93 12.33 -10.17
CA ILE A 18 -6.11 13.07 -9.67
C ILE A 18 -5.86 13.59 -8.24
N GLY A 19 -5.35 12.72 -7.37
CA GLY A 19 -5.01 13.08 -5.99
C GLY A 19 -3.89 14.12 -5.95
N MET A 20 -2.80 13.88 -6.67
CA MET A 20 -1.65 14.78 -6.71
C MET A 20 -2.03 16.15 -7.28
N GLY A 21 -2.83 16.20 -8.35
CA GLY A 21 -3.33 17.44 -8.92
C GLY A 21 -4.11 18.27 -7.91
N LYS A 22 -4.98 17.65 -7.11
CA LYS A 22 -5.70 18.34 -6.03
C LYS A 22 -4.75 18.80 -4.93
N ILE A 23 -3.80 17.96 -4.50
CA ILE A 23 -2.84 18.28 -3.44
C ILE A 23 -1.97 19.50 -3.83
N LEU A 24 -1.52 19.57 -5.08
CA LEU A 24 -0.71 20.69 -5.58
C LEU A 24 -1.45 22.05 -5.59
N ASN A 25 -2.78 22.08 -5.45
CA ASN A 25 -3.50 23.33 -5.24
C ASN A 25 -3.34 23.87 -3.81
N PHE A 26 -2.94 23.02 -2.85
CA PHE A 26 -2.80 23.38 -1.44
C PHE A 26 -1.34 23.33 -0.96
N THR A 27 -0.42 22.78 -1.75
CA THR A 27 1.00 22.66 -1.38
C THR A 27 1.92 22.74 -2.61
N SER A 28 3.23 22.91 -2.37
CA SER A 28 4.23 22.88 -3.44
C SER A 28 4.57 21.45 -3.86
N ILE A 29 5.25 21.29 -5.00
CA ILE A 29 5.70 19.98 -5.50
C ILE A 29 6.51 19.22 -4.44
N ALA A 30 7.39 19.93 -3.72
CA ALA A 30 8.17 19.35 -2.63
C ALA A 30 7.28 18.83 -1.48
N GLY A 31 6.19 19.55 -1.16
CA GLY A 31 5.21 19.12 -0.16
C GLY A 31 4.42 17.88 -0.61
N GLY A 32 4.01 17.84 -1.88
CA GLY A 32 3.31 16.69 -2.45
C GLY A 32 4.13 15.39 -2.40
N TRP A 33 5.42 15.45 -2.72
CA TRP A 33 6.31 14.29 -2.62
C TRP A 33 6.53 13.81 -1.18
N LYS A 34 6.56 14.73 -0.21
CA LYS A 34 6.61 14.35 1.21
C LYS A 34 5.35 13.58 1.62
N LEU A 35 4.18 14.02 1.16
CA LEU A 35 2.91 13.33 1.43
C LEU A 35 2.88 11.92 0.82
N VAL A 36 3.36 11.76 -0.42
CA VAL A 36 3.51 10.43 -1.04
C VAL A 36 4.43 9.54 -0.21
N GLY A 37 5.57 10.07 0.26
CA GLY A 37 6.47 9.35 1.16
C GLY A 37 5.79 8.86 2.43
N ILE A 38 4.99 9.71 3.08
CA ILE A 38 4.22 9.33 4.28
C ILE A 38 3.23 8.20 3.97
N ILE A 39 2.51 8.28 2.86
CA ILE A 39 1.56 7.23 2.44
C ILE A 39 2.30 5.90 2.22
N CYS A 40 3.46 5.92 1.56
CA CYS A 40 4.28 4.72 1.35
C CYS A 40 4.75 4.10 2.68
N ILE A 41 5.13 4.92 3.66
CA ILE A 41 5.54 4.44 4.99
C ILE A 41 4.36 3.73 5.68
N ILE A 42 3.17 4.34 5.65
CA ILE A 42 1.96 3.74 6.25
C ILE A 42 1.62 2.41 5.56
N ALA A 43 1.61 2.38 4.22
CA ALA A 43 1.35 1.16 3.46
C ALA A 43 2.36 0.04 3.79
N SER A 44 3.64 0.41 3.93
CA SER A 44 4.71 -0.53 4.31
C SER A 44 4.50 -1.07 5.72
N ALA A 45 4.13 -0.22 6.68
CA ALA A 45 3.85 -0.65 8.05
C ALA A 45 2.65 -1.61 8.12
N ILE A 46 1.60 -1.36 7.33
CA ILE A 46 0.44 -2.25 7.23
C ILE A 46 0.85 -3.60 6.64
N MET A 47 1.63 -3.61 5.55
CA MET A 47 2.12 -4.84 4.93
C MET A 47 2.97 -5.67 5.90
N LEU A 48 3.90 -5.03 6.61
CA LEU A 48 4.72 -5.71 7.62
C LEU A 48 3.86 -6.31 8.75
N SER A 49 2.80 -5.61 9.16
CA SER A 49 1.88 -6.12 10.18
C SER A 49 1.10 -7.33 9.68
N LEU A 50 0.65 -7.28 8.42
CA LEU A 50 -0.06 -8.37 7.76
C LEU A 50 0.83 -9.61 7.63
N GLU A 51 2.07 -9.42 7.19
CA GLU A 51 3.06 -10.50 7.05
C GLU A 51 3.42 -11.11 8.40
N ALA A 52 3.53 -10.29 9.46
CA ALA A 52 3.74 -10.79 10.82
C ALA A 52 2.55 -11.61 11.33
N TRP A 53 1.33 -11.23 10.99
CA TRP A 53 0.12 -11.99 11.35
C TRP A 53 0.02 -13.29 10.55
N GLU A 54 0.28 -13.23 9.24
CA GLU A 54 0.28 -14.40 8.37
C GLU A 54 1.31 -15.43 8.82
N ARG A 55 2.54 -15.01 9.17
CA ARG A 55 3.56 -15.90 9.74
C ARG A 55 3.08 -16.61 11.00
N LYS A 56 2.35 -15.92 11.89
CA LYS A 56 1.77 -16.54 13.10
C LYS A 56 0.68 -17.54 12.76
N ALA A 57 -0.23 -17.18 11.86
CA ALA A 57 -1.30 -18.06 11.41
C ALA A 57 -0.76 -19.31 10.69
N HIS A 58 0.29 -19.14 9.88
CA HIS A 58 0.93 -20.26 9.18
C HIS A 58 1.64 -21.22 10.15
N TYR A 59 2.21 -20.72 11.25
CA TYR A 59 2.84 -21.54 12.28
C TYR A 59 1.82 -22.41 13.03
N THR A 60 0.66 -21.86 13.38
CA THR A 60 -0.40 -22.61 14.09
C THR A 60 -0.99 -23.77 13.27
N VAL A 61 -1.11 -23.62 11.95
CA VAL A 61 -1.63 -24.69 11.07
C VAL A 61 -0.64 -25.86 10.96
N VAL A 62 0.68 -25.59 11.02
CA VAL A 62 1.72 -26.64 10.96
C VAL A 62 1.81 -27.43 12.27
N GLU A 63 1.49 -26.82 13.40
CA GLU A 63 1.51 -27.47 14.71
C GLU A 63 0.29 -28.38 14.92
N GLU A 64 -0.91 -28.01 14.45
CA GLU A 64 -2.10 -28.88 14.48
C GLU A 64 -2.03 -30.06 13.49
N ALA A 65 -1.15 -29.98 12.49
CA ALA A 65 -0.97 -31.02 11.47
C ALA A 65 0.04 -32.12 11.89
N LYS A 66 0.63 -32.05 13.09
CA LYS A 66 1.68 -32.95 13.58
C LYS A 66 1.19 -33.83 14.74
#